data_AF-D6M3T8-F1
#
_entry.id   AF-D6M3T8-F1
#
_cell.length_a   1.000
_cell.length_b   1.000
_cell.length_c   1.000
_cell.angle_alpha   90.00
_cell.angle_beta   90.00
_cell.angle_gamma   90.00
#
_symmetry.space_group_name_H-M   'P 1'
#
loop_
_entity.id
_entity.type
_entity.pdbx_description
1 polymer ?
#
loop_
_entity_poly.entity_id
_entity_poly.type
_entity_poly.pdbx_seq_one_letter_code
_entity_poly.pdbx_strand_id
1 'polypeptide(L)' 'MRAGGFPPFATGEDRALVHALETGGHHVLRTRRSPVATSVRLRPRASGGYGERLARLAETEGTEPV' A
#
# COMPACT_ATOMS: atom_id res chain seq x y z
N MET A 1 -13.77 1.43 18.16
CA MET A 1 -12.94 2.20 17.21
C MET A 1 -13.88 2.98 16.31
N ARG A 2 -13.72 4.30 16.14
CA ARG A 2 -14.70 5.15 15.41
C ARG A 2 -14.58 5.12 13.87
N ALA A 3 -13.52 4.53 13.33
CA ALA A 3 -13.22 4.55 11.89
C ALA A 3 -13.93 3.45 11.05
N GLY A 4 -14.87 2.68 11.61
CA GLY A 4 -15.67 1.72 10.85
C GLY A 4 -14.97 0.42 10.41
N GLY A 5 -13.65 0.29 10.58
CA GLY A 5 -12.90 -0.92 10.21
C GLY A 5 -12.54 -0.99 8.73
N PHE A 6 -12.18 -2.18 8.24
CA PHE A 6 -11.84 -2.38 6.83
C PHE A 6 -13.10 -2.46 5.97
N PRO A 7 -13.24 -1.64 4.92
CA PRO A 7 -14.32 -1.81 3.96
C PRO A 7 -14.14 -3.10 3.14
N PRO A 8 -15.23 -3.70 2.63
CA PRO A 8 -15.19 -4.97 1.91
C PRO A 8 -14.72 -4.78 0.46
N PHE A 9 -13.50 -4.28 0.27
CA PHE A 9 -12.89 -4.13 -1.04
C PHE A 9 -12.08 -5.36 -1.43
N ALA A 10 -12.06 -5.66 -2.73
CA ALA A 10 -11.21 -6.72 -3.27
C ALA A 10 -9.72 -6.37 -3.17
N THR A 11 -9.38 -5.07 -3.27
CA THR A 11 -8.04 -4.51 -3.06
C THR A 11 -8.14 -3.08 -2.51
N GLY A 12 -7.15 -2.68 -1.71
CA GLY A 12 -7.00 -1.30 -1.21
C GLY A 12 -7.85 -0.98 0.02
N GLU A 13 -8.30 -2.00 0.74
CA GLU A 13 -9.01 -1.90 2.01
C GLU A 13 -8.19 -1.16 3.09
N ASP A 14 -6.88 -1.39 3.11
CA ASP A 14 -5.93 -0.74 4.00
C ASP A 14 -5.79 0.75 3.73
N ARG A 15 -5.66 1.13 2.46
CA ARG A 15 -5.64 2.52 2.00
C ARG A 15 -6.95 3.22 2.39
N ALA A 16 -8.08 2.54 2.24
CA ALA A 16 -9.38 3.10 2.58
C ALA A 16 -9.55 3.31 4.10
N LEU A 17 -9.08 2.36 4.92
CA LEU A 17 -9.05 2.52 6.37
C LEU A 17 -8.17 3.70 6.79
N VAL A 18 -6.96 3.81 6.21
CA VAL A 18 -6.05 4.94 6.48
C VAL A 18 -6.71 6.26 6.11
N HIS A 19 -7.38 6.33 4.96
CA HIS A 19 -8.12 7.52 4.55
C HIS A 19 -9.24 7.86 5.56
N ALA A 20 -10.02 6.88 6.00
CA ALA A 20 -11.08 7.08 7.00
C ALA A 20 -10.52 7.56 8.36
N LEU A 21 -9.35 7.08 8.76
CA LEU A 21 -8.66 7.56 9.96
C LEU A 21 -8.24 9.03 9.80
N GLU A 22 -7.61 9.37 8.67
CA GLU A 22 -7.15 10.73 8.36
C GLU A 22 -8.34 11.71 8.28
N THR A 23 -9.44 11.35 7.60
CA THR A 23 -10.65 12.18 7.53
C THR A 23 -11.40 12.28 8.85
N GLY A 24 -11.27 11.28 9.72
CA GLY A 24 -11.76 11.29 11.10
C GLY A 24 -10.93 12.15 12.07
N GLY A 25 -9.87 12.81 11.59
CA GLY A 25 -9.00 13.66 12.41
C GLY A 25 -7.92 12.89 13.18
N HIS A 26 -7.67 11.62 12.83
CA HIS A 26 -6.61 10.83 13.45
C HIS A 26 -5.28 11.00 12.70
N HIS A 27 -4.18 10.99 13.45
CA HIS A 27 -2.83 11.01 12.87
C HIS A 27 -2.32 9.60 12.62
N VAL A 28 -2.08 9.26 11.34
CA VAL A 28 -1.46 7.99 10.92
C VAL A 28 0.06 8.17 10.79
N LEU A 29 0.79 7.72 11.82
CA LEU A 29 2.25 7.79 11.86
C LEU A 29 2.88 6.86 10.81
N ARG A 30 3.72 7.42 9.94
CA ARG A 30 4.60 6.68 9.02
C ARG A 30 6.04 6.93 9.43
N THR A 31 6.79 5.88 9.78
CA THR A 31 8.15 6.06 10.35
C THR A 31 9.15 5.08 9.76
N ARG A 32 10.38 5.57 9.54
CA ARG A 32 11.54 4.75 9.16
C ARG A 32 12.29 4.16 10.37
N ARG A 33 11.87 4.50 11.59
CA ARG A 33 12.53 4.03 12.83
C ARG A 33 12.28 2.55 13.15
N SER A 34 11.32 1.92 12.48
CA SER A 34 10.99 0.50 12.63
C SER A 34 10.64 -0.08 11.26
N PRO A 35 11.64 -0.36 10.41
CA PRO A 35 11.38 -0.89 9.07
C PRO A 35 10.86 -2.32 9.14
N VAL A 36 9.96 -2.67 8.22
CA VAL A 36 9.48 -4.04 8.02
C VAL A 36 9.88 -4.48 6.62
N ALA A 37 10.63 -5.57 6.52
CA ALA A 37 10.90 -6.21 5.25
C ALA A 37 9.67 -7.02 4.83
N THR A 38 9.09 -6.68 3.68
CA THR A 38 7.95 -7.41 3.12
C THR A 38 8.40 -8.14 1.85
N SER A 39 7.89 -9.36 1.64
CA SER A 39 8.19 -10.10 0.42
C SER A 39 7.61 -9.37 -0.79
N VAL A 40 8.47 -8.99 -1.74
CA VAL A 40 8.04 -8.42 -3.01
C VAL A 40 7.64 -9.54 -3.98
N ARG A 41 6.34 -9.81 -4.09
CA ARG A 41 5.83 -10.73 -5.11
C ARG A 41 5.69 -9.98 -6.43
N LEU A 42 6.57 -10.28 -7.40
CA LEU A 42 6.49 -9.74 -8.75
C LEU A 42 5.30 -10.30 -9.56
N ARG A 43 4.71 -11.41 -9.11
CA ARG A 43 3.46 -11.97 -9.65
C ARG A 43 2.34 -11.83 -8.60
N PRO A 44 1.55 -10.75 -8.61
CA PRO A 44 0.46 -10.56 -7.65
C PRO A 44 -0.67 -11.58 -7.86
N ARG A 45 -1.41 -11.86 -6.77
CA ARG A 45 -2.63 -12.69 -6.81
C ARG A 45 -3.90 -11.86 -7.08
N ALA A 46 -3.85 -10.57 -6.80
CA ALA A 46 -4.97 -9.64 -6.98
C ALA A 46 -4.52 -8.48 -7.87
N SER A 47 -5.35 -8.16 -8.86
CA SER A 47 -5.19 -6.97 -9.70
C SER A 47 -5.54 -5.69 -8.93
N GLY A 48 -4.98 -4.56 -9.34
CA GLY A 48 -5.10 -3.26 -8.67
C GLY A 48 -4.38 -3.16 -7.32
N GLY A 49 -3.72 -4.23 -6.86
CA GLY A 49 -3.00 -4.26 -5.58
C GLY A 49 -1.57 -3.75 -5.66
N TYR A 50 -0.86 -3.84 -4.52
CA TYR A 50 0.53 -3.36 -4.41
C TYR A 50 1.50 -4.04 -5.39
N GLY A 51 1.25 -5.29 -5.79
CA GLY A 51 2.11 -5.98 -6.76
C GLY A 51 2.12 -5.35 -8.15
N GLU A 52 1.02 -4.73 -8.60
CA GLU A 52 1.05 -3.94 -9.85
C GLU A 52 1.88 -2.67 -9.69
N ARG A 53 1.84 -2.05 -8.51
CA ARG A 53 2.71 -0.90 -8.21
C ARG A 53 4.18 -1.31 -8.21
N LEU A 54 4.51 -2.47 -7.66
CA LEU A 54 5.86 -3.02 -7.70
C LEU A 54 6.31 -3.34 -9.13
N ALA A 55 5.42 -3.91 -9.95
CA ALA A 55 5.72 -4.18 -11.36
C ALA A 55 6.04 -2.88 -12.12
N ARG A 56 5.22 -1.84 -11.97
CA ARG A 56 5.47 -0.50 -12.56
C ARG A 56 6.77 0.13 -12.08
N LEU A 57 7.11 -0.03 -10.80
CA LEU A 57 8.38 0.46 -10.27
C LEU A 57 9.57 -0.28 -10.89
N ALA A 58 9.50 -1.61 -11.00
CA ALA A 58 10.54 -2.41 -11.62
C ALA A 58 10.74 -2.08 -13.12
N GLU A 59 9.66 -1.78 -13.84
CA GLU A 59 9.72 -1.29 -15.23
C GLU A 59 10.43 0.08 -15.31
N THR A 60 10.20 0.96 -14.33
CA THR A 60 10.83 2.29 -14.28
C THR A 60 12.32 2.20 -13.93
N GLU A 61 12.70 1.34 -12.97
CA GLU A 61 14.11 1.12 -12.57
C GLU A 61 14.93 0.41 -13.66
N GLY A 62 14.29 -0.36 -14.54
CA GLY A 62 14.94 -0.97 -15.71
C GLY A 62 15.29 0.02 -16.84
N THR A 63 14.99 1.32 -16.68
CA THR A 63 15.22 2.39 -17.68
C THR A 63 16.34 3.35 -17.27
N GLU A 64 17.16 3.02 -16.27
CA GLU A 64 18.41 3.77 -16.03
C GLU A 64 19.45 3.37 -17.11
N PRO A 65 19.94 4.31 -17.94
CA PRO A 65 21.01 4.00 -18.89
C PRO A 65 22.31 3.78 -18.10
N VAL A 66 22.97 2.64 -18.37
CA VAL A 66 24.37 2.40 -17.99
C VAL A 66 25.29 3.29 -18.83
#